data_AF-A0A098TKE1-F1
#
_entry.id   AF-A0A098TKE1-F1
#
_cell.length_a   1.000
_cell.length_b   1.000
_cell.length_c   1.000
_cell.angle_alpha   90.00
_cell.angle_beta   90.00
_cell.angle_gamma   90.00
#
_symmetry.space_group_name_H-M   'P 1'
#
loop_
_entity.id
_entity.type
_entity.pdbx_description
1 polymer ?
#
loop_
_entity_poly.entity_id
_entity_poly.type
_entity_poly.pdbx_seq_one_letter_code
_entity_poly.pdbx_strand_id
1 'polypeptide(L)' 'MERDAMKTILCYGDSLTWGFEPGTGNRMPFPQRWPGILQQLLGAKGRIIEEALNGRTTNWENPVF' A
#
# COMPACT_ATOMS: atom_id res chain seq x y z
N MET A 1 23.05 1.43 20.12
CA MET A 1 21.66 1.22 20.58
C MET A 1 20.74 1.91 19.60
N GLU A 2 20.23 1.18 18.62
CA GLU A 2 19.22 1.71 17.73
C GLU A 2 17.88 1.69 18.48
N ARG A 3 17.23 2.85 18.58
CA ARG A 3 15.99 2.98 19.37
C ARG A 3 14.92 2.14 18.69
N ASP A 4 14.33 1.21 19.45
CA ASP A 4 13.16 0.39 19.09
C ASP A 4 11.88 1.28 19.06
N ALA A 5 11.99 2.43 18.40
CA ALA A 5 10.92 3.42 18.27
C ALA A 5 10.04 3.05 17.08
N MET A 6 8.73 3.17 17.28
CA MET A 6 7.70 2.95 16.26
C MET A 6 8.10 3.66 14.94
N LYS A 7 8.20 2.89 13.86
CA LYS A 7 8.53 3.41 12.53
C LYS A 7 7.26 3.68 11.74
N THR A 8 7.24 4.77 10.98
CA THR A 8 6.17 5.03 10.01
C THR A 8 6.66 4.64 8.64
N ILE A 9 5.90 3.82 7.92
CA ILE A 9 6.27 3.25 6.62
C ILE A 9 5.16 3.59 5.63
N LEU A 10 5.54 4.20 4.51
CA LEU A 10 4.65 4.54 3.40
C LEU A 10 4.69 3.44 2.34
N CYS A 11 3.53 2.87 2.03
CA CYS A 11 3.32 1.98 0.89
C CYS A 11 2.74 2.80 -0.26
N TYR A 12 3.62 3.37 -1.09
CA TYR A 12 3.23 4.13 -2.29
C TYR A 12 3.15 3.19 -3.50
N GLY A 13 2.00 3.11 -4.16
CA GLY A 13 1.85 2.18 -5.29
C GLY A 13 0.59 2.35 -6.12
N ASP A 14 0.29 1.31 -6.89
CA ASP A 14 -0.82 1.24 -7.85
C ASP A 14 -1.96 0.33 -7.35
N SER A 15 -2.73 -0.27 -8.28
CA SER A 15 -3.82 -1.19 -7.98
C SER A 15 -3.41 -2.42 -7.16
N LEU A 16 -2.16 -2.87 -7.29
CA LEU A 16 -1.65 -4.01 -6.53
C LEU A 16 -1.52 -3.65 -5.04
N THR A 17 -1.10 -2.41 -4.75
CA THR A 17 -1.04 -1.89 -3.37
C THR A 17 -2.42 -1.47 -2.85
N TRP A 18 -3.27 -0.94 -3.72
CA TRP A 18 -4.65 -0.58 -3.36
C TRP A 18 -5.46 -1.80 -2.96
N GLY A 19 -5.09 -2.97 -3.51
CA GLY A 19 -5.72 -4.25 -3.29
C GLY A 19 -6.90 -4.45 -4.22
N PHE A 20 -6.70 -4.25 -5.53
CA PHE A 20 -7.74 -4.50 -6.51
C PHE A 20 -8.05 -6.00 -6.60
N GLU A 21 -9.32 -6.36 -6.42
CA GLU A 21 -9.80 -7.74 -6.54
C GLU A 21 -10.08 -8.08 -8.01
N PRO A 22 -9.35 -9.05 -8.61
CA PRO A 22 -9.54 -9.42 -10.00
C PRO A 22 -10.96 -9.94 -10.28
N GLY A 23 -11.54 -9.51 -11.40
CA GLY A 23 -12.86 -9.96 -11.86
C GLY A 23 -14.05 -9.22 -11.22
N THR A 24 -13.89 -8.58 -10.06
CA THR A 24 -14.96 -7.83 -9.41
C THR A 24 -14.77 -6.32 -9.49
N GLY A 25 -13.51 -5.86 -9.54
CA GLY A 25 -13.18 -4.44 -9.47
C GLY A 25 -13.26 -3.83 -8.07
N ASN A 26 -13.54 -4.65 -7.06
CA ASN A 26 -13.65 -4.22 -5.68
C ASN A 26 -12.28 -3.98 -5.05
N ARG A 27 -12.29 -3.35 -3.88
CA ARG A 27 -11.13 -3.28 -3.00
C ARG A 27 -11.13 -4.45 -2.03
N MET A 28 -10.02 -5.18 -1.96
CA MET A 28 -9.78 -6.16 -0.92
C MET A 28 -9.86 -5.51 0.48
N PRO A 29 -10.47 -6.20 1.46
CA PRO A 29 -10.46 -5.78 2.85
C PRO A 29 -9.02 -5.55 3.36
N PHE A 30 -8.84 -4.58 4.26
CA PHE A 30 -7.52 -4.23 4.80
C PHE A 30 -6.64 -5.43 5.20
N PRO A 31 -7.10 -6.43 5.98
CA PRO A 31 -6.25 -7.55 6.40
C PRO A 31 -5.83 -8.50 5.28
N GLN A 32 -6.41 -8.36 4.08
CA GLN A 32 -6.06 -9.17 2.90
C GLN A 32 -5.11 -8.43 1.95
N ARG A 33 -4.97 -7.10 2.09
CA ARG A 33 -4.02 -6.31 1.30
C ARG A 33 -2.61 -6.51 1.85
N TRP A 34 -1.60 -6.52 0.99
CA TRP A 34 -0.21 -6.69 1.44
C TRP A 34 0.25 -5.64 2.47
N PRO A 35 -0.15 -4.34 2.42
CA PRO A 35 0.22 -3.40 3.47
C PRO A 35 -0.48 -3.69 4.80
N GLY A 36 -1.71 -4.22 4.76
CA GLY A 36 -2.43 -4.65 5.96
C GLY A 36 -1.81 -5.90 6.61
N ILE A 37 -1.38 -6.87 5.81
CA ILE A 37 -0.59 -8.02 6.29
C ILE A 37 0.72 -7.54 6.91
N LEU A 38 1.42 -6.60 6.26
CA LEU A 38 2.63 -6.00 6.80
C LEU A 38 2.38 -5.29 8.14
N GLN A 39 1.27 -4.54 8.28
CA GLN A 39 0.88 -3.91 9.55
C GLN A 39 0.67 -4.95 10.66
N GLN A 40 0.07 -6.10 10.35
CA GLN A 40 -0.14 -7.19 11.31
C GLN A 40 1.20 -7.80 11.74
N LEU A 41 2.11 -8.07 10.79
CA LEU A 41 3.42 -8.64 11.08
C LEU A 41 4.32 -7.70 11.91
N LEU A 42 4.25 -6.38 11.66
CA LEU A 42 5.01 -5.39 12.42
C LEU A 42 4.43 -5.13 13.82
N GLY A 43 3.12 -5.32 14.00
CA GLY A 43 2.42 -4.99 15.24
C GLY A 43 2.68 -3.55 15.68
N ALA A 44 2.93 -3.34 16.97
CA ALA A 44 3.18 -2.01 17.54
C ALA A 44 4.53 -1.38 17.11
N LYS A 45 5.40 -2.12 16.41
CA LYS A 45 6.71 -1.61 15.97
C LYS A 45 6.63 -0.74 14.73
N GLY A 46 5.52 -0.83 13.98
CA GLY A 46 5.35 -0.12 12.72
C GLY A 46 3.94 0.44 12.54
N ARG A 47 3.85 1.62 11.92
CA ARG A 47 2.62 2.22 11.41
C ARG A 47 2.69 2.26 9.89
N ILE A 48 1.75 1.60 9.23
CA ILE A 48 1.63 1.60 7.77
C ILE A 48 0.72 2.75 7.32
N ILE A 49 1.12 3.45 6.28
CA ILE A 49 0.31 4.41 5.52
C ILE A 49 0.20 3.90 4.09
N GLU A 50 -1.01 3.73 3.58
CA GLU A 50 -1.26 3.28 2.22
C GLU A 50 -1.56 4.48 1.31
N GLU A 51 -0.68 4.75 0.34
CA GLU A 51 -0.92 5.73 -0.73
C GLU A 51 -0.94 5.00 -2.06
N ALA A 52 -2.11 4.44 -2.40
CA ALA A 52 -2.25 3.59 -3.56
C ALA A 52 -3.39 4.05 -4.47
N LEU A 53 -3.11 4.12 -5.77
CA LEU A 53 -4.05 4.62 -6.78
C LEU A 53 -4.07 3.67 -7.99
N ASN A 54 -5.24 3.12 -8.30
CA ASN A 54 -5.40 2.26 -9.48
C ASN A 54 -4.95 3.00 -10.76
N GLY A 55 -4.12 2.34 -11.57
CA GLY A 55 -3.58 2.93 -12.80
C GLY A 55 -2.46 3.96 -12.62
N ARG A 56 -1.96 4.18 -11.38
CA ARG A 56 -0.79 5.04 -11.15
C ARG A 56 0.41 4.53 -11.93
N THR A 57 1.08 5.46 -12.61
CA THR A 57 2.38 5.26 -13.26
C THR A 57 3.49 5.93 -12.45
N THR A 58 4.76 5.73 -12.81
CA THR A 58 5.91 6.34 -12.13
C THR A 58 6.00 7.86 -12.40
N ASN A 59 6.18 8.21 -13.67
CA ASN A 59 6.30 9.58 -14.18
C ASN A 59 5.96 9.62 -15.69
N TRP A 60 5.00 8.79 -16.10
CA TRP A 60 4.63 8.66 -17.50
C TRP A 60 3.75 9.84 -17.91
N GLU A 61 4.25 10.69 -18.81
CA GLU A 61 3.44 11.70 -19.49
C GLU A 61 2.50 11.00 -20.46
N ASN A 62 1.20 11.31 -20.37
CA ASN A 62 0.23 10.76 -21.29
C ASN A 62 0.49 11.39 -22.67
N PRO A 63 0.88 10.62 -23.72
CA PRO A 63 1.21 11.19 -25.02
C PRO A 63 0.00 11.81 -25.76
N VAL A 64 -1.19 11.73 -25.17
CA VAL A 64 -2.46 12.24 -25.71
C VAL A 64 -2.95 13.50 -24.97
N PHE A 65 -2.23 13.98 -23.95
CA PHE A 65 -2.47 15.28 -23.29
C PHE A 65 -1.20 16.10 -23.16
#